data_AF-A0A970N7E8-F1
#
_entry.id   AF-A0A970N7E8-F1
#
_cell.length_a   1.000
_cell.length_b   1.000
_cell.length_c   1.000
_cell.angle_alpha   90.00
_cell.angle_beta   90.00
_cell.angle_gamma   90.00
#
_symmetry.space_group_name_H-M   'P 1'
#
loop_
_entity.id
_entity.type
_entity.pdbx_description
1 polymer ?
#
loop_
_entity_poly.entity_id
_entity_poly.type
_entity_poly.pdbx_seq_one_letter_code
_entity_poly.pdbx_strand_id
1 'polypeptide(L)'
;MTLEELKEKVDRLKQLNKELREAVGVYTYSDSRGFMQADAVTIAKYAKENGLETEIEPRECEVFPWEITVPEIKLYGVASDEEVQKIKALIEEKAVEEDA
;
A
#
# COMPACT_ATOMS: atom_id res chain seq x y z
N MET A 1 -23.92 0.56 -8.05
CA MET A 1 -22.82 0.00 -8.86
C MET A 1 -23.41 -1.05 -9.79
N THR A 2 -23.16 -0.93 -11.08
CA THR A 2 -23.60 -1.89 -12.12
C THR A 2 -22.63 -3.06 -12.24
N LEU A 3 -23.00 -4.08 -13.02
CA LEU A 3 -22.14 -5.23 -13.27
C LEU A 3 -20.89 -4.83 -14.08
N GLU A 4 -21.03 -3.93 -15.05
CA GLU A 4 -19.89 -3.35 -15.78
C GLU A 4 -18.93 -2.61 -14.83
N GLU A 5 -19.44 -1.72 -13.98
CA GLU A 5 -18.60 -0.96 -13.03
C GLU A 5 -17.85 -1.87 -12.05
N LEU A 6 -18.49 -2.96 -11.61
CA LEU A 6 -17.84 -3.96 -10.75
C LEU A 6 -16.70 -4.68 -11.49
N LYS A 7 -16.91 -5.05 -12.77
CA LYS A 7 -15.87 -5.71 -13.58
C LYS A 7 -14.67 -4.78 -13.82
N GLU A 8 -14.92 -3.52 -14.16
CA GLU A 8 -13.85 -2.54 -14.33
C GLU A 8 -13.03 -2.35 -13.05
N LYS A 9 -13.69 -2.27 -11.89
CA LYS A 9 -12.99 -2.23 -10.60
C LYS A 9 -12.14 -3.49 -10.38
N VAL A 10 -12.71 -4.67 -10.60
CA VAL A 10 -11.99 -5.95 -10.42
C VAL A 10 -10.77 -6.05 -11.34
N ASP A 11 -10.91 -5.65 -12.60
CA ASP A 11 -9.80 -5.72 -13.55
C ASP A 11 -8.72 -4.67 -13.25
N ARG A 12 -9.12 -3.47 -12.81
CA ARG A 12 -8.19 -2.47 -12.27
C ARG A 12 -7.42 -3.02 -11.07
N LEU A 13 -8.08 -3.67 -10.12
CA LEU A 13 -7.41 -4.28 -8.96
C LEU A 13 -6.42 -5.40 -9.32
N LYS A 14 -6.70 -6.18 -10.37
CA LYS A 14 -5.76 -7.20 -10.87
C LYS A 14 -4.53 -6.59 -11.52
N GLN A 15 -4.74 -5.57 -12.36
CA GLN A 15 -3.68 -4.81 -13.01
C GLN A 15 -2.75 -4.20 -11.95
N LEU A 16 -3.36 -3.54 -10.97
CA LEU A 16 -2.72 -2.95 -9.80
C LEU A 16 -1.88 -3.96 -9.01
N ASN A 17 -2.45 -5.13 -8.67
CA ASN A 17 -1.70 -6.21 -8.02
C ASN A 17 -0.47 -6.66 -8.83
N LYS A 18 -0.56 -6.68 -10.16
CA LYS A 18 0.53 -7.10 -11.03
C LYS A 18 1.66 -6.08 -11.05
N GLU A 19 1.34 -4.81 -11.30
CA GLU A 19 2.30 -3.71 -11.32
C GLU A 19 3.02 -3.58 -9.98
N LEU A 20 2.26 -3.71 -8.89
CA LEU A 20 2.84 -3.68 -7.58
C LEU A 20 3.72 -4.90 -7.31
N ARG A 21 3.31 -6.12 -7.68
CA ARG A 21 4.18 -7.31 -7.61
C ARG A 21 5.51 -7.11 -8.33
N GLU A 22 5.50 -6.42 -9.45
CA GLU A 22 6.71 -6.08 -10.21
C GLU A 22 7.54 -5.01 -9.48
N ALA A 23 6.89 -3.97 -8.93
CA ALA A 23 7.54 -2.87 -8.20
C ALA A 23 8.20 -3.32 -6.88
N VAL A 24 7.55 -4.23 -6.14
CA VAL A 24 8.07 -4.77 -4.87
C VAL A 24 8.69 -6.15 -5.00
N GLY A 25 8.79 -6.69 -6.23
CA GLY A 25 9.20 -8.06 -6.53
C GLY A 25 10.57 -8.48 -6.00
N VAL A 26 11.45 -7.50 -5.73
CA VAL A 26 12.80 -7.74 -5.18
C VAL A 26 12.80 -7.89 -3.65
N TYR A 27 11.74 -7.46 -2.97
CA TYR A 27 11.62 -7.43 -1.50
C TYR A 27 10.49 -8.31 -0.97
N THR A 28 9.81 -9.06 -1.84
CA THR A 28 8.62 -9.85 -1.51
C THR A 28 8.97 -11.23 -0.97
N TYR A 29 8.83 -11.40 0.34
CA TYR A 29 8.59 -12.70 0.94
C TYR A 29 7.08 -12.89 1.13
N SER A 30 6.54 -14.03 0.69
CA SER A 30 5.18 -14.42 1.02
C SER A 30 5.18 -14.94 2.45
N ASP A 31 4.44 -14.29 3.35
CA ASP A 31 4.24 -14.86 4.67
C ASP A 31 3.34 -16.11 4.60
N SER A 32 3.27 -16.85 5.70
CA SER A 32 2.43 -18.07 5.80
C SER A 32 0.94 -17.80 5.67
N ARG A 33 0.51 -16.53 5.73
CA ARG A 33 -0.87 -16.08 5.56
C ARG A 33 -1.17 -15.66 4.11
N GLY A 34 -0.18 -15.76 3.21
CA GLY A 34 -0.33 -15.51 1.78
C GLY A 34 -0.28 -14.03 1.42
N PHE A 35 0.22 -13.18 2.31
CA PHE A 35 0.41 -11.77 2.03
C PHE A 35 1.80 -11.49 1.50
N MET A 36 1.87 -10.53 0.59
CA MET A 36 3.13 -10.05 0.04
C MET A 36 3.64 -8.91 0.92
N GLN A 37 4.82 -9.11 1.51
CA GLN A 37 5.49 -8.08 2.31
C GLN A 37 6.38 -7.19 1.43
N ALA A 38 6.40 -5.88 1.66
CA ALA A 38 7.26 -4.95 0.96
C ALA A 38 7.71 -3.78 1.86
N ASP A 39 8.61 -2.95 1.33
CA ASP A 39 8.91 -1.64 1.92
C ASP A 39 7.64 -0.78 2.03
N ALA A 40 7.39 -0.25 3.23
CA ALA A 40 6.18 0.49 3.54
C ALA A 40 6.05 1.82 2.77
N VAL A 41 7.17 2.49 2.48
CA VAL A 41 7.17 3.73 1.70
C VAL A 41 6.66 3.47 0.28
N THR A 42 7.09 2.36 -0.31
CA THR A 42 6.66 1.93 -1.64
C THR A 42 5.16 1.67 -1.70
N ILE A 43 4.59 0.98 -0.71
CA ILE A 43 3.15 0.71 -0.63
C ILE A 43 2.35 2.01 -0.49
N ALA A 44 2.78 2.91 0.40
CA ALA A 44 2.09 4.18 0.60
C ALA A 44 2.09 5.06 -0.65
N LYS A 45 3.24 5.18 -1.32
CA LYS A 45 3.37 5.93 -2.58
C LYS A 45 2.41 5.38 -3.63
N TYR A 46 2.40 4.06 -3.78
CA TYR A 46 1.55 3.39 -4.75
C TYR A 46 0.06 3.57 -4.46
N ALA A 47 -0.35 3.42 -3.19
CA ALA A 47 -1.75 3.57 -2.80
C ALA A 47 -2.23 4.99 -3.15
N LYS A 48 -1.40 5.97 -2.81
CA LYS A 48 -1.63 7.37 -3.15
C LYS A 48 -1.75 7.62 -4.66
N GLU A 49 -0.81 7.10 -5.47
CA GLU A 49 -0.85 7.25 -6.93
C GLU A 49 -2.09 6.65 -7.59
N ASN A 50 -2.79 5.76 -6.89
CA ASN A 50 -3.99 5.07 -7.37
C ASN A 50 -5.28 5.49 -6.66
N GLY A 51 -5.22 6.49 -5.77
CA GLY A 51 -6.37 6.96 -4.99
C GLY A 51 -6.94 5.89 -4.06
N LEU A 52 -6.07 5.01 -3.53
CA LEU A 52 -6.43 3.96 -2.58
C LEU A 52 -6.13 4.41 -1.15
N GLU A 53 -6.95 3.95 -0.21
CA GLU A 53 -6.72 4.20 1.20
C GLU A 53 -5.59 3.30 1.73
N THR A 54 -4.89 3.79 2.75
CA THR A 54 -3.88 3.01 3.48
C THR A 54 -4.24 2.97 4.95
N GLU A 55 -4.13 1.79 5.57
CA GLU A 55 -4.28 1.65 7.01
C GLU A 55 -2.90 1.44 7.63
N ILE A 56 -2.65 2.08 8.77
CA ILE A 56 -1.39 1.97 9.51
C ILE A 56 -1.72 1.54 10.93
N GLU A 57 -1.19 0.38 11.35
CA GLU A 57 -1.48 -0.24 12.63
C GLU A 57 -0.20 -0.56 13.40
N PRO A 58 -0.20 -0.45 14.74
CA PRO A 58 0.94 -0.88 15.54
C PRO A 58 1.10 -2.39 15.52
N ARG A 59 2.35 -2.84 15.63
CA ARG A 59 2.77 -4.23 15.59
C ARG A 59 3.65 -4.56 16.80
N GLU A 60 3.52 -5.77 17.33
CA GLU A 60 4.46 -6.31 18.31
C GLU A 60 5.79 -6.72 17.65
N CYS A 61 6.57 -5.73 17.21
CA CYS A 61 7.89 -5.93 16.61
C CYS A 61 8.82 -4.76 16.94
N GLU A 62 10.00 -5.03 17.50
CA GLU A 62 10.95 -3.97 17.89
C GLU A 62 11.63 -3.31 16.69
N VAL A 63 11.81 -4.04 15.58
CA VAL A 63 12.52 -3.55 14.39
C VAL A 63 11.58 -2.78 13.46
N PHE A 64 10.35 -3.28 13.31
CA PHE A 64 9.31 -2.67 12.49
C PHE A 64 7.99 -2.61 13.26
N PRO A 65 7.86 -1.62 14.17
CA PRO A 65 6.72 -1.49 15.08
C PRO A 65 5.39 -1.16 14.41
N TRP A 66 5.33 -0.96 13.09
CA TRP A 66 4.09 -0.65 12.37
C TRP A 66 3.89 -1.56 11.16
N GLU A 67 2.63 -1.95 10.95
CA GLU A 67 2.13 -2.57 9.72
C GLU A 67 1.36 -1.54 8.91
N ILE A 68 1.51 -1.58 7.58
CA ILE A 68 0.76 -0.75 6.64
C ILE A 68 0.05 -1.64 5.62
N THR A 69 -1.22 -1.40 5.34
CA THR A 69 -2.01 -2.15 4.36
C THR A 69 -2.68 -1.22 3.37
N VAL A 70 -3.09 -1.78 2.24
CA VAL A 70 -4.02 -1.17 1.29
C VAL A 70 -5.22 -2.11 1.19
N PRO A 71 -6.40 -1.80 1.77
CA PRO A 71 -7.51 -2.76 1.89
C PRO A 71 -7.94 -3.42 0.57
N GLU A 72 -7.87 -2.67 -0.53
CA GLU A 72 -8.21 -3.15 -1.86
C GLU A 72 -7.19 -4.14 -2.45
N ILE A 73 -6.05 -4.34 -1.78
CA ILE A 73 -4.92 -5.14 -2.25
C ILE A 73 -4.39 -6.04 -1.12
N LYS A 74 -4.03 -7.28 -1.43
CA LYS A 74 -3.52 -8.23 -0.41
C LYS A 74 -2.04 -8.02 -0.12
N LEU A 75 -1.68 -6.89 0.48
CA LEU A 75 -0.30 -6.47 0.75
C LEU A 75 -0.10 -5.99 2.17
N TYR A 76 1.11 -6.23 2.67
CA TYR A 76 1.61 -5.66 3.92
C TYR A 76 2.92 -4.92 3.71
N GLY A 77 3.03 -3.73 4.29
CA GLY A 77 4.25 -2.96 4.47
C GLY A 77 4.65 -2.98 5.92
N VAL A 78 5.95 -2.92 6.18
CA VAL A 78 6.49 -2.80 7.55
C VAL A 78 7.30 -1.52 7.66
N ALA A 79 7.13 -0.78 8.76
CA ALA A 79 7.78 0.51 8.98
C ALA A 79 8.19 0.72 10.45
N SER A 80 9.27 1.47 10.65
CA SER A 80 9.62 2.12 11.91
C SER A 80 8.87 3.44 12.13
N ASP A 81 8.85 3.96 13.36
CA ASP A 81 8.25 5.26 13.70
C ASP A 81 8.74 6.40 12.80
N GLU A 82 10.05 6.44 12.53
CA GLU A 82 10.66 7.46 11.67
C GLU A 82 10.19 7.35 10.22
N GLU A 83 10.04 6.11 9.72
CA GLU A 83 9.52 5.85 8.38
C GLU A 83 8.03 6.18 8.29
N VAL A 84 7.24 5.92 9.33
CA VAL A 84 5.82 6.31 9.39
C VAL A 84 5.65 7.83 9.26
N GLN A 85 6.50 8.64 9.90
CA GLN A 85 6.43 10.09 9.74
C GLN A 85 6.72 10.53 8.30
N LYS A 86 7.69 9.89 7.64
CA LYS A 86 7.98 10.14 6.21
C LYS A 86 6.82 9.73 5.31
N ILE A 87 6.18 8.60 5.61
CA ILE A 87 5.02 8.09 4.88
C ILE A 87 3.84 9.06 5.00
N LYS A 88 3.57 9.57 6.21
CA LYS A 88 2.54 10.60 6.43
C LYS A 88 2.81 11.87 5.62
N ALA A 89 4.04 12.39 5.67
CA ALA A 89 4.42 13.55 4.87
C ALA A 89 4.23 13.31 3.37
N LEU A 90 4.66 12.15 2.86
CA LEU A 90 4.47 11.76 1.47
C LEU A 90 2.99 11.63 1.08
N ILE A 91 2.09 11.26 1.99
CA ILE A 91 0.65 11.21 1.76
C ILE A 91 0.07 12.63 1.69
N GLU A 92 0.50 13.53 2.57
CA GLU A 92 0.01 14.91 2.64
C GLU A 92 0.47 15.77 1.42
N GLU A 93 1.68 15.58 0.91
CA GLU A 93 2.33 16.50 -0.06
C GLU A 93 1.64 16.63 -1.45
N LYS A 94 0.85 15.65 -1.90
CA LYS A 94 0.09 15.74 -3.18
C LYS A 94 -1.38 16.09 -2.99
N ALA A 95 -1.93 16.00 -1.77
CA ALA A 95 -3.27 16.55 -1.53
C ALA A 95 -3.27 18.06 -1.81
N VAL A 96 -2.11 18.71 -1.66
CA VAL A 96 -1.90 20.14 -1.95
C VAL A 96 -1.73 20.42 -3.45
N GLU A 97 -1.26 19.46 -4.27
CA GLU A 97 -1.10 19.65 -5.72
C GLU A 97 -2.40 19.43 -6.51
N GLU A 98 -3.35 18.63 -6.00
CA GLU A 98 -4.65 18.41 -6.67
C GLU A 98 -5.71 19.48 -6.36
N ASP A 99 -5.44 20.37 -5.38
CA ASP A 99 -6.31 21.50 -4.99
C ASP A 99 -5.82 22.88 -5.48
N ALA A 100 -4.77 22.94 -6.31
CA ALA A 100 -4.13 24.18 -6.81
C ALA A 100 -4.43 24.49 -8.29
#